data_AF-A0A813K638-F1
#
_entry.id   AF-A0A813K638-F1
#
_cell.length_a   1.000
_cell.length_b   1.000
_cell.length_c   1.000
_cell.angle_alpha   90.00
_cell.angle_beta   90.00
_cell.angle_gamma   90.00
#
_symmetry.space_group_name_H-M   'P 1'
#
loop_
_entity.id
_entity.type
_entity.pdbx_description
1 polymer ?
#
loop_
_entity_poly.entity_id
_entity_poly.type
_entity_poly.pdbx_seq_one_letter_code
_entity_poly.pdbx_strand_id
1 'polypeptide(L)'
;VSSACGAGGRWEASLVALAGMAHAGIEPTAFGYSAAVGACGQGEQWAGALSLLRKVPRPNVVTYGCAMAACEKSRHWESALALLEELQIDGLEAGVIHYASLISSCEKCERWEVAIQ
;
A
#
# COMPACT_ATOMS: atom_id res chain seq x y z
N VAL A 1 5.16 -27.56 4.40
CA VAL A 1 3.92 -26.98 3.84
C VAL A 1 3.96 -25.47 4.04
N SER A 2 4.75 -24.79 3.22
CA SER A 2 5.03 -23.37 3.36
C SER A 2 3.97 -22.58 2.61
N SER A 3 3.25 -21.72 3.35
CA SER A 3 2.05 -20.97 2.97
C SER A 3 2.25 -20.06 1.74
N ALA A 4 2.22 -20.63 0.54
CA ALA A 4 2.22 -19.89 -0.73
C ALA A 4 0.80 -19.72 -1.34
N CYS A 5 -0.24 -20.36 -0.80
CA CYS A 5 -1.59 -20.30 -1.37
C CYS A 5 -2.52 -19.20 -0.83
N GLY A 6 -2.04 -18.28 0.00
CA GLY A 6 -2.94 -17.34 0.71
C GLY A 6 -3.00 -15.90 0.18
N ALA A 7 -1.95 -15.41 -0.48
CA ALA A 7 -1.78 -13.96 -0.65
C ALA A 7 -2.47 -13.40 -1.91
N GLY A 8 -2.49 -14.16 -3.01
CA GLY A 8 -3.06 -13.71 -4.28
C GLY A 8 -4.59 -13.64 -4.31
N GLY A 9 -5.31 -14.48 -3.56
CA GLY A 9 -6.78 -14.44 -3.53
C GLY A 9 -7.37 -13.43 -2.54
N ARG A 10 -6.56 -12.98 -1.56
CA ARG A 10 -7.07 -12.11 -0.48
C ARG A 10 -7.35 -10.69 -0.96
N TRP A 11 -6.63 -10.18 -1.95
CA TRP A 11 -6.89 -8.83 -2.47
C TRP A 11 -8.14 -8.77 -3.33
N GLU A 12 -8.37 -9.77 -4.18
CA GLU A 12 -9.62 -9.90 -4.95
C GLU A 12 -10.82 -10.02 -4.00
N ALA A 13 -10.73 -10.90 -3.00
CA ALA A 13 -11.78 -11.06 -2.00
C ALA A 13 -12.03 -9.77 -1.20
N SER A 14 -10.97 -9.05 -0.79
CA SER A 14 -11.10 -7.77 -0.10
C SER A 14 -11.72 -6.69 -1.00
N LEU A 15 -11.36 -6.63 -2.28
CA LEU A 15 -11.96 -5.70 -3.23
C LEU A 15 -13.44 -6.01 -3.51
N VAL A 16 -13.78 -7.29 -3.68
CA VAL A 16 -15.16 -7.74 -3.87
C VAL A 16 -16.00 -7.45 -2.64
N ALA A 17 -15.46 -7.68 -1.44
CA ALA A 17 -16.13 -7.34 -0.19
C ALA A 17 -16.35 -5.82 -0.07
N LEU A 18 -15.34 -5.02 -0.41
CA LEU A 18 -15.43 -3.56 -0.36
C LEU A 18 -16.42 -3.01 -1.41
N ALA A 19 -16.45 -3.59 -2.61
CA ALA A 19 -17.43 -3.28 -3.65
C ALA A 19 -18.85 -3.70 -3.26
N GLY A 20 -19.01 -4.86 -2.62
CA GLY A 20 -20.28 -5.34 -2.08
C GLY A 20 -20.84 -4.45 -0.97
N MET A 21 -19.97 -3.98 -0.06
CA MET A 21 -20.35 -2.99 0.97
C MET A 21 -20.82 -1.68 0.34
N ALA A 22 -20.08 -1.16 -0.64
CA ALA A 22 -20.46 0.06 -1.36
C ALA A 22 -21.81 -0.10 -2.10
N HIS A 23 -22.05 -1.25 -2.74
CA HIS A 23 -23.32 -1.53 -3.42
C HIS A 23 -24.50 -1.68 -2.45
N ALA A 24 -24.24 -2.19 -1.23
CA ALA A 24 -25.22 -2.27 -0.16
C ALA A 24 -25.48 -0.91 0.55
N GLY A 25 -24.84 0.18 0.11
CA GLY A 25 -24.94 1.49 0.74
C GLY A 25 -24.24 1.57 2.11
N ILE A 26 -23.37 0.60 2.41
CA ILE A 26 -22.59 0.56 3.64
C ILE A 26 -21.24 1.22 3.34
N GLU A 27 -20.98 2.40 3.92
CA GLU A 27 -19.67 3.03 3.79
C GLU A 27 -18.60 2.12 4.39
N PRO A 28 -17.60 1.68 3.59
CA PRO A 28 -16.51 0.89 4.13
C PRO A 28 -15.75 1.72 5.15
N THR A 29 -15.60 1.17 6.35
CA THR A 29 -14.88 1.87 7.41
C THR A 29 -13.39 2.00 7.06
N ALA A 30 -12.68 2.90 7.74
CA ALA A 30 -11.23 3.06 7.58
C ALA A 30 -10.46 1.72 7.73
N PHE A 31 -11.00 0.78 8.52
CA PHE A 31 -10.49 -0.58 8.65
C PHE A 31 -10.69 -1.42 7.39
N GLY A 32 -11.87 -1.35 6.75
CA GLY A 32 -12.16 -2.07 5.51
C GLY A 32 -11.25 -1.61 4.36
N TYR A 33 -11.03 -0.31 4.25
CA TYR A 33 -10.08 0.24 3.30
C TYR A 33 -8.63 -0.16 3.61
N SER A 34 -8.18 -0.06 4.86
CA SER A 34 -6.82 -0.45 5.24
C SER A 34 -6.56 -1.94 4.99
N ALA A 35 -7.55 -2.80 5.24
CA ALA A 35 -7.47 -4.22 4.92
C ALA A 35 -7.38 -4.47 3.41
N ALA A 36 -8.14 -3.72 2.60
CA ALA A 36 -8.07 -3.82 1.14
C ALA A 36 -6.73 -3.34 0.57
N VAL A 37 -6.20 -2.22 1.06
CA VAL A 37 -4.87 -1.71 0.68
C VAL A 37 -3.77 -2.68 1.09
N GLY A 38 -3.83 -3.21 2.32
CA GLY A 38 -2.91 -4.24 2.81
C GLY A 38 -2.94 -5.53 1.99
N ALA A 39 -4.14 -5.97 1.60
CA ALA A 39 -4.29 -7.11 0.71
C ALA A 39 -3.69 -6.83 -0.68
N CYS A 40 -3.92 -5.65 -1.26
CA CYS A 40 -3.31 -5.25 -2.54
C CYS A 40 -1.77 -5.22 -2.47
N GLY A 41 -1.19 -4.78 -1.34
CA GLY A 41 0.26 -4.86 -1.10
C GLY A 41 0.80 -6.30 -0.96
N GLN A 42 -0.03 -7.25 -0.55
CA GLN A 42 0.33 -8.67 -0.61
C GLN A 42 0.21 -9.27 -2.01
N GLY A 43 -0.72 -8.77 -2.83
CA GLY A 43 -0.96 -9.21 -4.20
C GLY A 43 -0.10 -8.54 -5.27
N GLU A 44 0.88 -7.71 -4.91
CA GLU A 44 1.74 -6.94 -5.84
C GLU A 44 0.94 -5.99 -6.76
N GLN A 45 -0.27 -5.61 -6.34
CA GLN A 45 -1.17 -4.72 -7.08
C GLN A 45 -0.96 -3.27 -6.62
N TRP A 46 0.19 -2.68 -6.97
CA TRP A 46 0.52 -1.30 -6.61
C TRP A 46 -0.52 -0.28 -7.09
N ALA A 47 -1.00 -0.41 -8.33
CA ALA A 47 -2.00 0.50 -8.90
C ALA A 47 -3.36 0.43 -8.17
N GLY A 48 -3.76 -0.78 -7.77
CA GLY A 48 -4.96 -1.01 -6.96
C GLY A 48 -4.80 -0.45 -5.54
N ALA A 49 -3.64 -0.65 -4.92
CA ALA A 49 -3.31 -0.13 -3.59
C ALA A 49 -3.36 1.41 -3.55
N LEU A 50 -2.77 2.08 -4.54
CA LEU A 50 -2.81 3.55 -4.67
C LEU A 50 -4.23 4.08 -4.90
N SER A 51 -4.98 3.42 -5.79
CA SER A 51 -6.36 3.80 -6.10
C SER A 51 -7.27 3.66 -4.89
N LEU A 52 -7.04 2.65 -4.05
CA LEU A 52 -7.75 2.47 -2.79
C LEU A 52 -7.30 3.47 -1.73
N LEU A 53 -6.00 3.75 -1.62
CA LEU A 53 -5.45 4.74 -0.69
C LEU A 53 -6.15 6.09 -0.86
N ARG A 54 -6.30 6.54 -2.11
CA ARG A 54 -7.00 7.80 -2.46
C ARG A 54 -8.49 7.81 -2.11
N LYS A 55 -9.09 6.64 -1.94
CA LYS A 55 -10.50 6.50 -1.53
C LYS A 55 -10.67 6.40 -0.02
N VAL A 56 -9.58 6.27 0.75
CA VAL A 56 -9.66 6.19 2.21
C VAL A 56 -9.89 7.58 2.77
N PRO A 57 -11.01 7.84 3.45
CA PRO A 57 -11.18 9.07 4.18
C PRO A 57 -10.22 9.05 5.38
N ARG A 58 -9.19 9.90 5.34
CA ARG A 58 -8.08 9.97 6.31
C ARG A 58 -7.25 8.68 6.35
N PRO A 59 -6.36 8.46 5.36
CA PRO A 59 -5.38 7.39 5.44
C PRO A 59 -4.54 7.55 6.71
N ASN A 60 -4.13 6.43 7.31
CA ASN A 60 -3.23 6.43 8.44
C ASN A 60 -1.88 5.84 8.04
N VAL A 61 -0.91 5.89 8.96
CA VAL A 61 0.45 5.36 8.77
C VAL A 61 0.42 3.92 8.26
N VAL A 62 -0.52 3.08 8.71
CA VAL A 62 -0.64 1.68 8.25
C VAL A 62 -1.10 1.62 6.80
N THR A 63 -2.08 2.43 6.39
CA THR A 63 -2.59 2.48 5.02
C THR A 63 -1.48 2.86 4.03
N TYR A 64 -0.68 3.88 4.37
CA TYR A 64 0.49 4.29 3.60
C TYR A 64 1.56 3.20 3.54
N GLY A 65 1.92 2.60 4.68
CA GLY A 65 2.90 1.50 4.71
C GLY A 65 2.51 0.32 3.83
N CYS A 66 1.22 -0.02 3.78
CA CYS A 66 0.71 -1.06 2.88
C CYS A 66 0.83 -0.68 1.39
N ALA A 67 0.52 0.57 1.03
CA ALA A 67 0.66 1.05 -0.35
C ALA A 67 2.14 1.13 -0.77
N MET A 68 3.03 1.55 0.13
CA MET A 68 4.48 1.58 -0.10
C MET A 68 5.06 0.17 -0.25
N ALA A 69 4.63 -0.80 0.56
CA ALA A 69 5.04 -2.19 0.41
C ALA A 69 4.55 -2.80 -0.93
N ALA A 70 3.39 -2.38 -1.43
CA ALA A 70 2.94 -2.74 -2.78
C ALA A 70 3.90 -2.19 -3.85
N CYS A 71 4.26 -0.91 -3.74
CA CYS A 71 5.18 -0.24 -4.65
C CYS A 71 6.59 -0.85 -4.60
N GLU A 72 7.06 -1.24 -3.42
CA GLU A 72 8.34 -1.92 -3.22
C GLU A 72 8.43 -3.24 -4.00
N LYS A 73 7.39 -4.08 -3.89
CA LYS A 73 7.36 -5.36 -4.60
C LYS A 73 7.28 -5.19 -6.10
N SER A 74 6.54 -4.18 -6.55
CA SER A 74 6.39 -3.85 -7.97
C SER A 74 7.53 -3.00 -8.53
N ARG A 75 8.60 -2.72 -7.75
CA ARG A 75 9.76 -1.91 -8.15
C ARG A 75 9.40 -0.47 -8.59
N HIS A 76 8.37 0.10 -7.99
CA HIS A 76 7.92 1.48 -8.22
C HIS A 76 8.36 2.40 -7.08
N TRP A 77 9.67 2.62 -6.97
CA TRP A 77 10.26 3.46 -5.92
C TRP A 77 9.78 4.92 -5.98
N GLU A 78 9.53 5.47 -7.18
CA GLU A 78 9.02 6.84 -7.36
C GLU A 78 7.64 7.02 -6.70
N SER A 79 6.77 6.02 -6.84
CA SER A 79 5.46 6.01 -6.19
C SER A 79 5.60 5.82 -4.67
N ALA A 80 6.55 4.99 -4.22
CA ALA A 80 6.83 4.84 -2.80
C ALA A 80 7.37 6.15 -2.17
N LEU A 81 8.21 6.90 -2.88
CA LEU A 81 8.73 8.19 -2.44
C LEU A 81 7.61 9.23 -2.34
N ALA A 82 6.77 9.35 -3.37
CA ALA A 82 5.63 10.25 -3.37
C ALA A 82 4.68 9.95 -2.20
N LEU A 83 4.44 8.67 -1.90
CA LEU A 83 3.63 8.26 -0.74
C LEU A 83 4.26 8.64 0.61
N LEU A 84 5.59 8.60 0.71
CA LEU A 84 6.30 9.01 1.92
C LEU A 84 6.18 10.53 2.14
N GLU A 85 6.29 11.31 1.06
CA GLU A 85 6.09 12.76 1.10
C GLU A 85 4.63 13.11 1.45
N GLU A 86 3.64 12.45 0.83
CA GLU A 86 2.22 12.61 1.15
C GLU A 86 1.94 12.29 2.64
N LEU A 87 2.53 11.21 3.16
CA LEU A 87 2.40 10.84 4.57
C LEU A 87 2.95 11.94 5.50
N GLN A 88 4.07 12.57 5.15
CA GLN A 88 4.63 13.68 5.94
C GLN A 88 3.78 14.95 5.83
N ILE A 89 3.24 15.25 4.65
CA ILE A 89 2.34 16.38 4.41
C ILE A 89 1.05 16.23 5.23
N ASP A 90 0.53 15.00 5.35
CA ASP A 90 -0.62 14.67 6.19
C ASP A 90 -0.31 14.78 7.70
N GLY A 91 0.93 15.14 8.08
CA GLY A 91 1.37 15.29 9.46
C GLY A 91 1.53 13.97 10.19
N LEU A 92 1.62 12.86 9.45
CA LEU A 92 1.80 11.53 10.00
C LEU A 92 3.29 11.21 10.10
N GLU A 93 3.67 10.54 11.19
CA GLU A 93 5.08 10.20 11.43
C GLU A 93 5.47 8.94 10.67
N ALA A 94 6.41 9.08 9.73
CA ALA A 94 6.95 7.97 8.97
C ALA A 94 7.73 7.02 9.89
N GLY A 95 7.17 5.84 10.18
CA GLY A 95 7.88 4.79 10.90
C GLY A 95 8.93 4.06 10.06
N VAL A 96 9.77 3.26 10.73
CA VAL A 96 10.86 2.45 10.13
C VAL A 96 10.44 1.64 8.90
N ILE A 97 9.21 1.11 8.90
CA ILE A 97 8.67 0.31 7.78
C ILE A 97 8.61 1.11 6.47
N HIS A 98 8.27 2.40 6.51
CA HIS A 98 8.15 3.23 5.30
C HIS A 98 9.53 3.47 4.67
N TYR A 99 10.51 3.84 5.49
CA TYR A 99 11.89 4.00 5.04
C TYR A 99 12.50 2.69 4.55
N ALA A 100 12.24 1.58 5.24
CA ALA A 100 12.72 0.27 4.83
C ALA A 100 12.15 -0.16 3.46
N SER A 101 10.85 0.06 3.23
CA SER A 101 10.23 -0.22 1.93
C SER A 101 10.76 0.70 0.83
N LEU A 102 11.02 1.97 1.12
CA LEU A 102 11.64 2.88 0.15
C LEU A 102 13.05 2.42 -0.21
N ILE A 103 13.91 2.16 0.78
CA ILE A 103 15.29 1.71 0.58
C ILE A 103 15.30 0.38 -0.22
N SER A 104 14.45 -0.58 0.17
CA SER A 104 14.36 -1.86 -0.53
C SER A 104 13.85 -1.71 -1.97
N SER A 105 12.93 -0.76 -2.21
CA SER A 105 12.46 -0.46 -3.56
C SER A 105 13.56 0.14 -4.44
N CYS A 106 14.39 1.05 -3.91
CA CYS A 106 15.51 1.65 -4.61
C CYS A 106 16.62 0.64 -4.91
N GLU A 107 16.95 -0.22 -3.95
CA GLU A 107 17.88 -1.35 -4.09
C GLU A 107 17.46 -2.26 -5.26
N LYS A 108 16.18 -2.63 -5.31
CA LYS A 108 15.63 -3.51 -6.36
C LYS A 108 15.54 -2.85 -7.74
N CYS A 109 15.68 -1.53 -7.83
CA CYS A 109 15.64 -0.78 -9.09
C CYS A 109 17.03 -0.48 -9.66
N GLU A 110 18.11 -1.03 -9.08
CA GLU A 110 19.51 -0.84 -9.52
C GLU A 110 19.94 0.64 -9.60
N ARG A 111 19.26 1.53 -8.87
CA ARG A 111 19.50 2.98 -8.91
C ARG A 111 19.75 3.55 -7.51
N TRP A 112 20.79 2.99 -6.90
CA TRP A 112 21.34 3.41 -5.60
C TRP A 112 21.73 4.89 -5.54
N GLU A 113 21.98 5.51 -6.69
CA GLU A 113 22.43 6.89 -6.82
C GLU A 113 21.44 7.93 -6.29
N VAL A 114 20.12 7.62 -6.26
CA VAL A 114 19.10 8.55 -5.76
C VAL A 114 19.02 8.55 -4.23
N ALA A 115 19.57 7.53 -3.56
CA ALA A 115 19.51 7.40 -2.10
C ALA A 115 20.64 8.15 -1.36
N ILE A 116 21.54 8.85 -2.07
CA ILE A 116 22.77 9.46 -1.51
C ILE A 116 22.93 10.96 -1.83
N GLN A 117 21.88 11.67 -2.22
CA GLN A 117 21.88 13.14 -2.29
C GLN A 117 21.10 13.74 -1.14
#